data_AF-A0A6G3RKP8-F1
#
_entry.id   AF-A0A6G3RKP8-F1
#
_cell.length_a   1.000
_cell.length_b   1.000
_cell.length_c   1.000
_cell.angle_alpha   90.00
_cell.angle_beta   90.00
_cell.angle_gamma   90.00
#
_symmetry.space_group_name_H-M   'P 1'
#
loop_
_entity.id
_entity.type
_entity.pdbx_description
1 polymer ?
#
loop_
_entity_poly.entity_id
_entity_poly.type
_entity_poly.pdbx_seq_one_letter_code
_entity_poly.pdbx_strand_id
1 'polypeptide(L)' 'AEWAWLGWLPHLRPAHGQDCRLLLAYDRDQAAARTDELIRRLDDHVADSGTGHAGTAPAGARTVVVVDGDPGSAAL' A
#
# COMPACT_ATOMS: atom_id res chain seq x y z
N ALA A 1 5.12 -10.37 -20.08
CA ALA A 1 5.87 -9.73 -18.99
C ALA A 1 5.46 -10.38 -17.68
N GLU A 2 6.42 -10.66 -16.79
CA GLU A 2 6.21 -11.43 -15.55
C GLU A 2 5.16 -10.82 -14.62
N TRP A 3 5.08 -9.49 -14.54
CA TRP A 3 4.13 -8.76 -13.70
C TRP A 3 2.81 -8.38 -14.37
N ALA A 4 2.58 -8.82 -15.61
CA ALA A 4 1.38 -8.44 -16.36
C ALA A 4 0.07 -8.91 -15.69
N TRP A 5 0.12 -9.96 -14.87
CA TRP A 5 -1.03 -10.51 -14.17
C TRP A 5 -1.54 -9.61 -13.03
N LEU A 6 -0.76 -8.63 -12.55
CA LEU A 6 -1.21 -7.70 -11.50
C LEU A 6 -2.49 -6.97 -11.91
N GLY A 7 -2.62 -6.62 -13.19
CA GLY A 7 -3.83 -5.96 -13.73
C GLY A 7 -5.11 -6.79 -13.62
N TRP A 8 -5.02 -8.08 -13.26
CA TRP A 8 -6.17 -8.95 -13.03
C TRP A 8 -6.58 -9.01 -11.55
N LEU A 9 -5.78 -8.47 -10.63
CA LEU A 9 -6.13 -8.44 -9.21
C LEU A 9 -7.29 -7.46 -8.96
N PRO A 10 -8.40 -7.91 -8.32
CA PRO A 10 -9.53 -7.03 -8.00
C PRO A 10 -9.14 -5.83 -7.14
N HIS A 11 -8.14 -6.00 -6.25
CA HIS A 11 -7.63 -4.95 -5.38
C HIS A 11 -6.96 -3.79 -6.14
N LEU A 12 -6.59 -3.98 -7.41
CA LEU A 12 -6.07 -2.92 -8.28
C LEU A 12 -7.15 -2.29 -9.17
N ARG A 13 -8.41 -2.75 -9.04
CA ARG A 13 -9.57 -2.28 -9.80
C ARG A 13 -10.64 -1.82 -8.81
N PRO A 14 -10.51 -0.64 -8.21
CA PRO A 14 -11.43 -0.17 -7.18
C PRO A 14 -12.85 -0.10 -7.74
N ALA A 15 -13.82 -0.49 -6.92
CA ALA A 15 -15.22 -0.19 -7.18
C ALA A 15 -15.50 1.30 -6.96
N HIS A 16 -16.69 1.78 -7.36
CA HIS A 16 -17.07 3.19 -7.18
C HIS A 16 -16.91 3.63 -5.72
N GLY A 17 -16.13 4.68 -5.51
CA GLY A 17 -15.87 5.27 -4.19
C GLY A 17 -14.74 4.62 -3.38
N GLN A 18 -14.05 3.61 -3.91
CA GLN A 18 -12.85 3.06 -3.27
C GLN A 18 -11.57 3.74 -3.78
N ASP A 19 -10.62 3.98 -2.88
CA ASP A 19 -9.30 4.46 -3.26
C ASP A 19 -8.53 3.40 -4.04
N CYS A 20 -8.16 3.74 -5.26
CA CYS A 20 -7.18 3.00 -6.04
C CYS A 20 -5.79 3.18 -5.39
N ARG A 21 -5.23 2.16 -4.73
CA ARG A 21 -3.94 2.28 -3.99
C ARG A 21 -2.78 1.54 -4.65
N LEU A 22 -2.71 1.54 -5.99
CA LEU A 22 -1.56 1.00 -6.72
C LEU A 22 -0.41 2.01 -6.71
N LEU A 23 0.66 1.69 -5.99
CA LEU A 23 1.94 2.41 -6.01
C LEU A 23 2.95 1.55 -6.76
N LEU A 24 3.49 2.06 -7.88
CA LEU A 24 4.48 1.37 -8.70
C LEU A 24 5.79 2.15 -8.74
N ALA A 25 6.89 1.40 -8.73
CA ALA A 25 8.25 1.89 -8.88
C ALA A 25 9.04 0.94 -9.78
N TYR A 26 9.84 1.51 -10.67
CA TYR A 26 10.69 0.77 -11.61
C TYR A 26 12.19 0.99 -11.34
N ASP A 27 12.52 1.94 -10.48
CA ASP A 27 13.89 2.27 -10.06
C ASP A 27 13.89 2.61 -8.56
N ARG A 28 15.09 2.82 -8.00
CA ARG A 28 15.27 3.09 -6.57
C ARG A 28 14.70 4.43 -6.12
N ASP A 29 14.78 5.46 -6.96
CA ASP A 29 14.29 6.80 -6.60
C ASP A 29 12.76 6.80 -6.54
N GLN A 30 12.12 6.11 -7.49
CA GLN A 30 10.69 5.85 -7.46
C GLN A 30 10.32 5.00 -6.25
N ALA A 31 11.10 3.96 -5.92
CA ALA A 31 10.81 3.10 -4.78
C ALA A 31 10.84 3.87 -3.46
N ALA A 32 11.82 4.77 -3.28
CA ALA A 32 11.88 5.66 -2.13
C ALA A 32 10.63 6.57 -2.06
N ALA A 33 10.30 7.25 -3.16
CA ALA A 33 9.14 8.14 -3.21
C ALA A 33 7.80 7.41 -2.94
N ARG A 34 7.64 6.17 -3.44
CA ARG A 34 6.45 5.34 -3.19
C ARG A 34 6.40 4.81 -1.77
N THR A 35 7.55 4.57 -1.15
CA THR A 35 7.64 4.17 0.26
C THR A 35 7.23 5.32 1.17
N ASP A 36 7.74 6.53 0.93
CA ASP A 36 7.34 7.73 1.69
C ASP A 36 5.84 8.01 1.56
N GLU A 37 5.30 7.86 0.34
CA GLU A 37 3.87 8.01 0.13
C GLU A 37 3.06 6.93 0.86
N LEU A 38 3.54 5.68 0.87
CA LEU A 38 2.90 4.60 1.62
C LEU A 38 2.87 4.90 3.12
N ILE A 39 4.01 5.33 3.69
CA ILE A 39 4.13 5.69 5.11
C ILE A 39 3.12 6.79 5.47
N ARG A 40 3.10 7.89 4.71
CA ARG A 40 2.16 8.99 4.95
C ARG A 40 0.70 8.51 4.94
N ARG A 41 0.32 7.66 3.98
CA ARG A 41 -1.05 7.13 3.90
C ARG A 41 -1.38 6.11 5.00
N LEU A 42 -0.38 5.46 5.60
CA LEU A 42 -0.57 4.60 6.77
C LEU A 42 -0.78 5.45 8.03
N ASP A 43 -0.01 6.52 8.19
CA ASP A 43 -0.19 7.48 9.27
C ASP A 43 -1.57 8.14 9.22
N ASP A 44 -2.01 8.59 8.03
CA ASP A 44 -3.36 9.12 7.81
C ASP A 44 -4.43 8.10 8.23
N HIS A 45 -4.24 6.82 7.89
CA HIS A 45 -5.19 5.75 8.23
C HIS A 45 -5.25 5.47 9.75
N VAL A 46 -4.10 5.48 10.43
CA VAL A 46 -4.04 5.31 11.89
C VAL A 46 -4.72 6.48 12.59
N ALA A 47 -4.48 7.72 12.12
CA ALA A 47 -5.11 8.92 12.67
C ALA A 47 -6.64 8.89 12.50
N ASP A 48 -7.13 8.53 11.33
CA ASP A 48 -8.57 8.44 11.03
C ASP A 48 -9.25 7.35 11.86
N SER A 49 -8.60 6.18 12.01
CA SER A 49 -9.08 5.05 12.82
C SER A 49 -9.20 5.38 14.31
N GLY A 50 -8.40 6.32 14.82
CA GLY A 50 -8.43 6.75 16.23
C GLY A 50 -9.60 7.68 16.59
N THR A 51 -10.34 8.19 15.61
CA THR A 51 -11.45 9.15 15.82
C THR A 51 -12.85 8.49 15.80
N GLY A 52 -12.93 7.19 15.48
CA GLY A 52 -14.16 6.42 15.41
C GLY A 52 -14.47 5.62 16.68
N HIS A 53 -15.62 5.91 17.28
CA HIS A 53 -16.33 5.20 18.37
C HIS A 53 -15.83 3.79 18.73
N ALA A 54 -15.59 3.59 20.04
CA ALA A 54 -15.32 2.29 20.67
C ALA A 54 -16.45 1.29 20.40
N GLY A 55 -16.30 0.50 19.34
CA GLY A 55 -17.27 -0.50 18.92
C GLY A 55 -16.88 -1.06 17.57
N THR A 56 -15.91 -1.98 17.59
CA THR A 56 -15.37 -2.68 16.41
C THR A 56 -14.53 -1.77 15.50
N ALA A 57 -13.22 -1.71 15.76
CA ALA A 57 -12.28 -1.19 14.77
C ALA A 57 -12.53 -1.91 13.44
N PRO A 58 -12.84 -1.21 12.33
CA PRO A 58 -12.90 -1.86 11.05
C PRO A 58 -11.54 -2.51 10.82
N ALA A 59 -11.51 -3.76 10.36
CA ALA A 59 -10.26 -4.41 10.00
C ALA A 59 -9.56 -3.52 8.96
N GLY A 60 -8.57 -2.73 9.41
CA GLY A 60 -7.93 -1.70 8.59
C GLY A 60 -7.43 -2.27 7.27
N ALA A 61 -7.42 -1.43 6.24
CA ALA A 61 -7.00 -1.85 4.90
C ALA A 61 -5.56 -2.37 4.97
N ARG A 62 -5.40 -3.70 4.82
CA ARG A 62 -4.08 -4.32 4.82
C ARG A 62 -3.37 -3.97 3.52
N THR A 63 -2.12 -3.54 3.63
CA THR A 63 -1.28 -3.25 2.45
C THR A 63 -0.33 -4.41 2.21
N VAL A 64 -0.21 -4.82 0.95
CA VAL A 64 0.79 -5.80 0.51
C VAL A 64 1.85 -5.03 -0.30
N VAL A 65 3.11 -5.18 0.08
CA VAL A 65 4.26 -4.66 -0.65
C VAL A 65 4.99 -5.84 -1.29
N VAL A 66 5.24 -5.74 -2.59
CA VAL A 66 5.99 -6.75 -3.33
C VAL A 66 7.24 -6.08 -3.88
N VAL A 67 8.40 -6.63 -3.54
CA VAL A 67 9.68 -6.21 -4.10
C VAL A 67 10.17 -7.33 -5.01
N ASP A 68 10.42 -6.98 -6.26
CA ASP A 68 11.05 -7.89 -7.21
C ASP A 68 12.57 -7.79 -7.09
N GLY A 69 13.24 -8.92 -6.88
CA GLY A 69 14.66 -8.98 -6.54
C GLY A 69 14.96 -8.87 -5.04
N ASP A 70 16.22 -8.64 -4.72
CA ASP A 70 16.70 -8.55 -3.34
C ASP A 70 16.56 -7.11 -2.81
N PRO A 71 15.70 -6.85 -1.80
CA PRO A 71 15.61 -5.54 -1.14
C PRO A 71 16.84 -5.22 -0.28
N GLY A 72 17.72 -6.20 -0.03
CA GLY A 72 18.77 -6.15 0.96
C GLY A 72 18.26 -6.54 2.36
N SER A 73 19.19 -6.92 3.24
CA SER A 73 18.87 -7.19 4.64
C SER A 73 18.68 -5.89 5.43
N ALA A 74 17.64 -5.81 6.26
CA ALA A 74 17.54 -4.75 7.26
C ALA A 74 18.75 -4.81 8.20
N ALA A 75 19.49 -3.71 8.33
CA ALA A 75 20.45 -3.57 9.40
C ALA A 75 19.66 -3.40 10.71
N LEU A 76 19.65 -4.45 11.53
CA LEU A 76 19.04 -4.45 12.87
C LEU A 76 19.92 -3.70 13.88
#